data_AF-A0A6S4QGX7-F1
#
_entry.id   AF-A0A6S4QGX7-F1
#
_cell.length_a   1.000
_cell.length_b   1.000
_cell.length_c   1.000
_cell.angle_alpha   90.00
_cell.angle_beta   90.00
_cell.angle_gamma   90.00
#
_symmetry.space_group_name_H-M   'P 1'
#
loop_
_entity.id
_entity.type
_entity.pdbx_description
1 polymer ?
#
loop_
_entity_poly.entity_id
_entity_poly.type
_entity_poly.pdbx_seq_one_letter_code
_entity_poly.pdbx_strand_id
1 'polypeptide(L)'
;MNLHPGQAQILETLFTTIIQRKNQLAAKSAPSDQNSYTQSLFKNGLKAIIAKVTEETNETIEAATILDQLTNHNTTHSISNKALPSTPSAFDKNAPLHHKKTPSHNDFVATEPTIPTHTSTQALTAAQAHLIHELADVLYHLFVLTAYSSIDLDDIKKELYKRHSG
;
A
#
# COMPACT_ATOMS: atom_id res chain seq x y z
N MET A 1 18.72 -13.28 -8.32
CA MET A 1 17.43 -13.22 -9.04
C MET A 1 17.70 -12.70 -10.44
N ASN A 2 17.37 -13.46 -11.49
CA ASN A 2 17.43 -12.98 -12.87
C ASN A 2 16.10 -12.30 -13.20
N LEU A 3 16.06 -10.98 -13.07
CA LEU A 3 14.91 -10.18 -13.49
C LEU A 3 14.83 -10.21 -15.03
N HIS A 4 13.62 -10.41 -15.58
CA HIS A 4 13.42 -10.26 -17.02
C HIS A 4 13.76 -8.81 -17.43
N PRO A 5 14.24 -8.56 -18.67
CA PRO A 5 14.59 -7.20 -19.13
C PRO A 5 13.46 -6.18 -18.95
N GLY A 6 12.19 -6.61 -19.06
CA GLY A 6 11.02 -5.76 -18.79
C GLY A 6 10.76 -5.47 -17.31
N GLN A 7 11.26 -6.30 -16.38
CA GLN A 7 11.16 -6.04 -14.93
C GLN A 7 12.20 -5.03 -14.45
N ALA A 8 13.33 -4.90 -15.17
CA ALA A 8 14.38 -3.93 -14.82
C ALA A 8 13.94 -2.46 -14.97
N GLN A 9 12.86 -2.20 -15.73
CA GLN A 9 12.31 -0.86 -16.01
C GLN A 9 10.85 -0.73 -15.53
N ILE A 10 10.43 -1.54 -14.54
CA ILE A 10 9.03 -1.60 -14.13
C ILE A 10 8.53 -0.25 -13.59
N LEU A 11 9.38 0.51 -12.89
CA LEU A 11 9.02 1.81 -12.33
C LEU A 11 8.79 2.85 -13.43
N GLU A 12 9.66 2.89 -14.44
CA GLU A 12 9.53 3.76 -15.61
C GLU A 12 8.31 3.40 -16.46
N THR A 13 8.09 2.11 -16.67
CA THR A 13 6.95 1.60 -17.45
C THR A 13 5.64 1.94 -16.74
N LEU A 14 5.59 1.77 -15.41
CA LEU A 14 4.46 2.12 -14.58
C LEU A 14 4.17 3.62 -14.62
N PHE A 15 5.20 4.46 -14.44
CA PHE A 15 5.04 5.91 -14.51
C PHE A 15 4.55 6.37 -15.89
N THR A 16 5.11 5.82 -16.96
CA THR A 16 4.65 6.07 -18.35
C THR A 16 3.18 5.71 -18.52
N THR A 17 2.76 4.57 -17.98
CA THR A 17 1.35 4.13 -18.01
C THR A 17 0.44 5.11 -17.25
N ILE A 18 0.88 5.62 -16.10
CA ILE A 18 0.13 6.61 -15.31
C ILE A 18 -0.05 7.91 -16.11
N ILE A 19 1.01 8.41 -16.76
CA ILE A 19 0.97 9.60 -17.62
C ILE A 19 0.03 9.38 -18.81
N GLN A 20 0.10 8.21 -19.46
CA GLN A 20 -0.80 7.86 -20.55
C GLN A 20 -2.27 7.91 -20.12
N ARG A 21 -2.61 7.34 -18.97
CA ARG A 21 -3.98 7.35 -18.42
C ARG A 21 -4.46 8.76 -18.07
N LYS A 22 -3.56 9.61 -17.52
CA LYS A 22 -3.84 11.05 -17.29
C LYS A 22 -4.19 11.75 -18.61
N ASN A 23 -3.39 11.53 -19.65
CA ASN A 23 -3.58 12.17 -20.96
C ASN A 23 -4.87 11.70 -21.64
N GLN A 24 -5.21 10.41 -21.54
CA GLN A 24 -6.46 9.86 -22.07
C GLN A 24 -7.70 10.48 -21.42
N LEU A 25 -7.64 10.74 -20.09
CA LEU A 25 -8.70 11.44 -19.38
C LEU A 25 -8.85 12.88 -19.88
N ALA A 26 -7.73 13.61 -20.03
CA ALA A 26 -7.72 14.99 -20.53
C ALA A 26 -8.26 15.11 -21.96
N ALA A 27 -7.89 14.16 -22.82
CA ALA A 27 -8.33 14.10 -24.21
C ALA A 27 -9.77 13.56 -24.39
N LYS A 28 -10.46 13.19 -23.30
CA LYS A 28 -11.79 12.52 -23.32
C LYS A 28 -11.84 11.33 -24.28
N SER A 29 -10.69 10.67 -24.48
CA SER A 29 -10.49 9.63 -25.49
C SER A 29 -10.58 8.22 -24.89
N ALA A 30 -10.82 8.11 -23.58
CA ALA A 30 -11.14 6.85 -22.94
C ALA A 30 -12.62 6.50 -23.16
N PRO A 31 -12.98 5.22 -23.38
CA PRO A 31 -14.37 4.78 -23.39
C PRO A 31 -15.09 5.26 -22.12
N SER A 32 -16.26 5.91 -22.28
CA SER A 32 -17.02 6.59 -21.20
C SER A 32 -17.38 5.70 -20.01
N ASP A 33 -17.36 4.40 -20.24
CA ASP A 33 -17.89 3.32 -19.42
C ASP A 33 -16.76 2.48 -18.77
N GLN A 34 -15.50 2.83 -19.03
CA GLN A 34 -14.32 2.14 -18.50
C GLN A 34 -13.23 3.12 -18.03
N ASN A 35 -13.57 4.02 -17.11
CA ASN A 35 -12.57 4.90 -16.51
C ASN A 35 -11.72 4.09 -15.52
N SER A 36 -10.44 3.91 -15.82
CA SER A 36 -9.51 3.15 -14.97
C SER A 36 -9.38 3.79 -13.57
N TYR A 37 -8.97 2.99 -12.58
CA TYR A 37 -8.69 3.47 -11.22
C TYR A 37 -7.78 4.71 -11.21
N THR A 38 -6.71 4.73 -12.01
CA THR A 38 -5.83 5.90 -12.12
C THR A 38 -6.58 7.15 -12.59
N GLN A 39 -7.51 7.00 -13.53
CA GLN A 39 -8.28 8.13 -14.06
C GLN A 39 -9.33 8.63 -13.05
N SER A 40 -9.87 7.78 -12.19
CA SER A 40 -10.76 8.24 -11.12
C SER A 40 -10.00 9.09 -10.09
N LEU A 41 -8.75 8.73 -9.77
CA LEU A 41 -7.88 9.54 -8.91
C LEU A 41 -7.63 10.93 -9.52
N PHE A 42 -7.26 11.00 -10.79
CA PHE A 42 -7.06 12.27 -11.49
C PHE A 42 -8.35 13.11 -11.56
N LYS A 43 -9.49 12.47 -11.81
CA LYS A 43 -10.81 13.13 -11.84
C LYS A 43 -11.20 13.71 -10.47
N ASN A 44 -10.91 12.99 -9.40
CA ASN A 44 -11.23 13.41 -8.03
C ASN A 44 -10.20 14.40 -7.44
N GLY A 45 -9.07 14.59 -8.13
CA GLY A 45 -8.11 15.65 -7.85
C GLY A 45 -7.21 15.40 -6.65
N LEU A 46 -6.45 16.44 -6.29
CA LEU A 46 -5.37 16.39 -5.31
C LEU A 46 -5.80 15.79 -3.96
N LYS A 47 -6.98 16.18 -3.46
CA LYS A 47 -7.48 15.71 -2.16
C LYS A 47 -7.65 14.20 -2.12
N ALA A 48 -8.16 13.59 -3.19
CA ALA A 48 -8.33 12.14 -3.26
C ALA A 48 -6.98 11.42 -3.36
N ILE A 49 -6.03 11.98 -4.11
CA ILE A 49 -4.67 11.43 -4.24
C ILE A 49 -3.93 11.47 -2.90
N ILE A 50 -3.96 12.61 -2.20
CA ILE A 50 -3.33 12.75 -0.87
C ILE A 50 -3.98 11.81 0.16
N ALA A 51 -5.31 11.64 0.11
CA ALA A 51 -5.99 10.71 0.98
C ALA A 51 -5.46 9.28 0.81
N LYS A 52 -5.29 8.81 -0.44
CA LYS A 52 -4.68 7.51 -0.72
C LYS A 52 -3.22 7.44 -0.26
N VAL A 53 -2.37 8.42 -0.58
CA VAL A 53 -0.98 8.45 -0.09
C VAL A 53 -0.92 8.33 1.44
N THR A 54 -1.83 8.99 2.16
CA THR A 54 -1.90 8.95 3.62
C THR A 54 -2.35 7.58 4.13
N GLU A 55 -3.38 7.00 3.51
CA GLU A 55 -3.89 5.66 3.82
C GLU A 55 -2.78 4.61 3.67
N GLU A 56 -2.16 4.51 2.49
CA GLU A 56 -1.16 3.45 2.24
C GLU A 56 0.11 3.64 3.06
N THR A 57 0.44 4.88 3.42
CA THR A 57 1.56 5.16 4.34
C THR A 57 1.26 4.61 5.73
N ASN A 58 0.04 4.78 6.23
CA ASN A 58 -0.36 4.23 7.53
C ASN A 58 -0.41 2.70 7.49
N GLU A 59 -0.94 2.11 6.41
CA GLU A 59 -0.96 0.65 6.23
C GLU A 59 0.46 0.07 6.12
N THR A 60 1.38 0.77 5.46
CA THR A 60 2.81 0.41 5.43
C THR A 60 3.43 0.41 6.83
N ILE A 61 3.14 1.43 7.66
CA ILE A 61 3.66 1.53 9.03
C ILE A 61 3.13 0.36 9.87
N GLU A 62 1.84 0.05 9.76
CA GLU A 62 1.22 -1.07 10.47
C GLU A 62 1.82 -2.41 10.02
N ALA A 63 1.93 -2.65 8.71
CA ALA A 63 2.51 -3.87 8.16
C ALA A 63 3.97 -4.06 8.58
N ALA A 64 4.76 -2.98 8.61
CA ALA A 64 6.14 -3.01 9.09
C ALA A 64 6.21 -3.35 10.59
N THR A 65 5.32 -2.78 11.40
CA THR A 65 5.23 -3.06 12.84
C THR A 65 4.88 -4.52 13.11
N ILE A 66 3.94 -5.09 12.35
CA ILE A 66 3.57 -6.51 12.47
C ILE A 66 4.75 -7.40 12.08
N LEU A 67 5.46 -7.07 11.00
CA LEU A 67 6.63 -7.84 10.59
C LEU A 67 7.75 -7.78 11.64
N ASP A 68 8.01 -6.61 12.22
CA ASP A 68 8.98 -6.43 13.31
C ASP A 68 8.59 -7.27 14.54
N GLN A 69 7.32 -7.25 14.93
CA GLN A 69 6.81 -8.07 16.03
C GLN A 69 7.01 -9.56 15.77
N LEU A 70 6.69 -10.05 14.57
CA LEU A 70 6.84 -11.47 14.22
C LEU A 70 8.31 -11.92 14.11
N THR A 71 9.23 -11.00 13.80
CA THR A 71 10.67 -11.28 13.75
C THR A 71 11.32 -11.22 15.13
N ASN A 72 10.94 -10.25 15.96
CA ASN A 72 11.57 -9.99 17.25
C ASN A 72 10.94 -10.75 18.43
N HIS A 73 9.63 -11.09 18.39
CA HIS A 73 8.98 -11.86 19.47
C HIS A 73 9.23 -13.39 19.42
N ASN A 74 10.01 -13.88 18.45
CA ASN A 74 10.61 -15.22 18.53
C ASN A 74 11.81 -15.28 19.49
N THR A 75 12.21 -14.16 20.09
CA THR A 75 13.11 -14.11 21.25
C THR A 75 12.33 -13.58 22.46
N THR A 76 12.20 -14.41 23.48
CA THR A 76 11.44 -14.23 24.73
C THR A 76 11.68 -12.88 25.43
N HIS A 77 10.62 -12.11 25.70
CA HIS A 77 10.17 -11.70 27.06
C HIS A 77 9.12 -10.56 27.01
N SER A 78 7.99 -10.79 27.70
CA SER A 78 7.06 -9.83 28.31
C SER A 78 7.40 -8.34 28.14
N ILE A 79 6.64 -7.60 27.33
CA ILE A 79 6.49 -6.14 27.49
C ILE A 79 5.01 -5.78 27.50
N SER A 80 4.63 -5.14 28.60
CA SER A 80 3.31 -4.61 28.92
C SER A 80 2.75 -3.69 27.83
N ASN A 81 1.43 -3.79 27.61
CA ASN A 81 0.61 -2.85 26.87
C ASN A 81 0.94 -1.39 27.25
N LYS A 82 1.71 -0.69 26.43
CA LYS A 82 1.80 0.77 26.47
C LYS A 82 0.90 1.31 25.37
N ALA A 83 -0.22 1.89 25.77
CA ALA A 83 -1.26 2.41 24.89
C ALA A 83 -0.69 3.40 23.86
N LEU A 84 -1.13 3.23 22.62
CA LEU A 84 -0.92 4.17 21.52
C LEU A 84 -1.58 5.51 21.89
N PRO A 85 -0.91 6.67 21.74
CA PRO A 85 -1.52 7.96 22.05
C PRO A 85 -2.69 8.25 21.08
N SER A 86 -3.87 8.48 21.66
CA SER A 86 -5.08 8.89 20.96
C SER A 86 -5.01 10.35 20.50
N THR A 87 -5.06 10.54 19.17
CA THR A 87 -5.60 11.63 18.31
C THR A 87 -5.68 13.11 18.78
N PRO A 88 -5.75 14.06 17.82
CA PRO A 88 -7.07 14.65 17.50
C PRO A 88 -7.28 14.77 15.98
N SER A 89 -8.32 14.16 15.40
CA SER A 89 -9.72 14.62 15.29
C SER A 89 -10.04 15.28 13.94
N ALA A 90 -11.15 14.81 13.35
CA ALA A 90 -11.95 15.38 12.27
C ALA A 90 -11.48 15.17 10.81
N PHE A 91 -11.89 14.03 10.23
CA PHE A 91 -12.28 13.99 8.82
C PHE A 91 -13.57 13.18 8.65
N ASP A 92 -14.52 13.81 7.97
CA ASP A 92 -15.92 13.42 7.79
C ASP A 92 -16.08 12.00 7.19
N LYS A 93 -16.97 11.20 7.79
CA LYS A 93 -17.11 9.73 7.60
C LYS A 93 -18.12 9.32 6.52
N ASN A 94 -18.61 10.22 5.68
CA ASN A 94 -19.65 9.87 4.72
C ASN A 94 -19.08 9.52 3.33
N ALA A 95 -18.52 8.32 3.20
CA ALA A 95 -18.36 7.63 1.92
C ALA A 95 -18.64 6.12 2.10
N PRO A 96 -19.51 5.49 1.29
CA PRO A 96 -20.00 4.14 1.54
C PRO A 96 -18.96 3.06 1.25
N LEU A 97 -18.58 2.30 2.28
CA LEU A 97 -17.77 1.08 2.21
C LEU A 97 -18.66 -0.13 1.91
N HIS A 98 -18.32 -0.86 0.85
CA HIS A 98 -18.98 -2.11 0.49
C HIS A 98 -18.81 -3.16 1.60
N HIS A 99 -19.94 -3.59 2.17
CA HIS A 99 -20.02 -4.60 3.23
C HIS A 99 -19.63 -5.98 2.69
N LYS A 100 -18.65 -6.64 3.33
CA LYS A 100 -18.51 -8.10 3.25
C LYS A 100 -19.18 -8.72 4.47
N LYS A 101 -20.14 -9.60 4.18
CA LYS A 101 -21.07 -10.29 5.09
C LYS A 101 -20.33 -11.33 5.94
N THR A 102 -20.54 -11.30 7.26
CA THR A 102 -20.11 -12.35 8.20
C THR A 102 -21.08 -13.54 8.18
N PRO A 103 -20.62 -14.79 8.28
CA PRO A 103 -21.45 -15.91 8.71
C PRO A 103 -21.31 -16.20 10.22
N SER A 104 -22.44 -16.57 10.81
CA SER A 104 -22.71 -16.87 12.22
C SER A 104 -21.99 -18.11 12.75
N HIS A 105 -21.61 -18.04 14.02
CA HIS A 105 -21.07 -19.12 14.87
C HIS A 105 -22.17 -20.13 15.28
N ASN A 106 -21.86 -21.43 15.29
CA ASN A 106 -21.87 -22.23 16.53
C ASN A 106 -21.36 -23.68 16.33
N ASP A 107 -20.79 -24.17 17.43
CA ASP A 107 -20.51 -25.56 17.84
C ASP A 107 -19.27 -26.27 17.27
N PHE A 108 -18.14 -26.16 17.98
CA PHE A 108 -17.17 -27.25 18.04
C PHE A 108 -16.44 -27.35 19.39
N VAL A 109 -16.40 -28.59 19.89
CA VAL A 109 -15.91 -29.06 21.19
C VAL A 109 -14.38 -28.91 21.30
N ALA A 110 -13.91 -28.52 22.48
CA ALA A 110 -12.50 -28.35 22.81
C ALA A 110 -11.75 -29.70 22.76
N THR A 111 -10.84 -29.82 21.80
CA THR A 111 -9.65 -30.67 21.90
C THR A 111 -8.45 -29.73 21.81
N GLU A 112 -7.51 -29.82 22.75
CA GLU A 112 -6.29 -29.00 22.71
C GLU A 112 -5.56 -29.24 21.39
N PRO A 113 -5.33 -28.21 20.55
CA PRO A 113 -4.54 -28.39 19.35
C PRO A 113 -3.07 -28.31 19.77
N THR A 114 -2.36 -29.43 19.63
CA THR A 114 -0.92 -29.38 19.44
C THR A 114 -0.65 -28.62 18.14
N ILE A 115 -0.40 -27.31 18.23
CA ILE A 115 -0.11 -26.48 17.06
C ILE A 115 1.25 -26.90 16.49
N PRO A 116 1.32 -27.39 15.24
CA PRO A 116 2.58 -27.77 14.63
C PRO A 116 3.39 -26.52 14.25
N THR A 117 4.70 -26.64 14.37
CA THR A 117 5.79 -25.67 14.12
C THR A 117 5.81 -25.02 12.72
N HIS A 118 4.81 -25.26 11.87
CA HIS A 118 4.67 -24.67 10.52
C HIS A 118 4.02 -23.27 10.50
N THR A 119 3.34 -22.87 11.59
CA THR A 119 2.57 -21.61 11.65
C THR A 119 3.47 -20.35 11.66
N SER A 120 4.68 -20.42 12.24
CA SER A 120 5.57 -19.26 12.36
C SER A 120 6.16 -18.80 11.02
N THR A 121 6.62 -19.74 10.18
CA THR A 121 7.19 -19.41 8.86
C THR A 121 6.14 -18.87 7.89
N GLN A 122 4.93 -19.43 7.91
CA GLN A 122 3.84 -18.97 7.04
C GLN A 122 3.35 -17.58 7.44
N ALA A 123 3.19 -17.31 8.74
CA ALA A 123 2.82 -15.99 9.25
C ALA A 123 3.86 -14.93 8.89
N LEU A 124 5.15 -15.25 9.03
CA LEU A 124 6.23 -14.36 8.65
C LEU A 124 6.22 -14.04 7.14
N THR A 125 6.04 -15.07 6.31
CA THR A 125 5.97 -14.91 4.85
C THR A 125 4.78 -14.06 4.44
N ALA A 126 3.62 -14.26 5.08
CA ALA A 126 2.42 -13.47 4.85
C ALA A 126 2.61 -11.99 5.25
N ALA A 127 3.22 -11.72 6.41
CA ALA A 127 3.52 -10.37 6.86
C ALA A 127 4.51 -9.65 5.93
N GLN A 128 5.55 -10.35 5.46
CA GLN A 128 6.48 -9.82 4.45
C GLN A 128 5.76 -9.49 3.14
N ALA A 129 4.91 -10.38 2.65
CA ALA A 129 4.14 -10.16 1.43
C ALA A 129 3.18 -8.97 1.57
N HIS A 130 2.54 -8.82 2.74
CA HIS A 130 1.68 -7.68 3.03
C HIS A 130 2.46 -6.37 3.05
N LEU A 131 3.62 -6.31 3.71
CA LEU A 131 4.47 -5.12 3.69
C LEU A 131 4.92 -4.75 2.27
N ILE A 132 5.28 -5.74 1.44
CA ILE A 132 5.64 -5.50 0.03
C ILE A 132 4.46 -4.90 -0.75
N HIS A 133 3.24 -5.36 -0.48
CA HIS A 133 2.03 -4.83 -1.09
C HIS A 133 1.84 -3.35 -0.75
N GLU A 134 1.89 -3.00 0.53
CA GLU A 134 1.69 -1.61 0.98
C GLU A 134 2.79 -0.65 0.51
N LEU A 135 4.05 -1.11 0.49
CA LEU A 135 5.15 -0.34 -0.09
C LEU A 135 4.93 -0.08 -1.59
N ALA A 136 4.40 -1.06 -2.33
CA ALA A 136 4.09 -0.91 -3.74
C ALA A 136 2.95 0.10 -3.96
N ASP A 137 1.91 0.07 -3.11
CA ASP A 137 0.78 0.99 -3.19
C ASP A 137 1.20 2.44 -2.83
N VAL A 138 2.05 2.64 -1.82
CA VAL A 138 2.66 3.95 -1.54
C VAL A 138 3.43 4.45 -2.77
N LEU A 139 4.31 3.64 -3.36
CA LEU A 139 5.09 4.05 -4.55
C LEU A 139 4.18 4.40 -5.73
N TYR A 140 3.16 3.60 -5.99
CA TYR A 140 2.18 3.86 -7.05
C TYR A 140 1.47 5.20 -6.82
N HIS A 141 0.98 5.45 -5.60
CA HIS A 141 0.26 6.67 -5.28
C HIS A 141 1.16 7.92 -5.27
N LEU A 142 2.44 7.79 -4.90
CA LEU A 142 3.44 8.86 -5.06
C LEU A 142 3.72 9.16 -6.54
N PHE A 143 3.73 8.17 -7.42
CA PHE A 143 3.84 8.39 -8.87
C PHE A 143 2.62 9.09 -9.44
N VAL A 144 1.41 8.73 -8.99
CA VAL A 144 0.19 9.47 -9.35
C VAL A 144 0.25 10.92 -8.87
N LEU A 145 0.72 11.17 -7.64
CA LEU A 145 0.91 12.53 -7.10
C LEU A 145 1.95 13.33 -7.89
N THR A 146 3.06 12.71 -8.25
CA THR A 146 4.12 13.28 -9.09
C THR A 146 3.56 13.71 -10.45
N ALA A 147 2.83 12.80 -11.12
CA ALA A 147 2.16 13.07 -12.38
C ALA A 147 1.09 14.15 -12.25
N TYR A 148 0.32 14.19 -11.16
CA TYR A 148 -0.69 15.23 -10.90
C TYR A 148 -0.03 16.60 -10.75
N SER A 149 1.11 16.66 -10.05
CA SER A 149 1.86 17.87 -9.76
C SER A 149 2.73 18.34 -10.93
N SER A 150 2.68 17.64 -12.07
CA SER A 150 3.51 17.93 -13.26
C SER A 150 5.01 17.92 -12.98
N ILE A 151 5.45 17.03 -12.07
CA ILE A 151 6.86 16.79 -11.78
C ILE A 151 7.34 15.61 -12.63
N ASP A 152 8.51 15.72 -13.25
CA ASP A 152 9.09 14.64 -14.03
C ASP A 152 9.79 13.60 -13.12
N LEU A 153 9.69 12.33 -13.48
CA LEU A 153 10.40 11.25 -12.79
C LEU A 153 11.93 11.45 -12.89
N ASP A 154 12.43 12.04 -13.97
CA ASP A 154 13.86 12.34 -14.12
C ASP A 154 14.37 13.35 -13.10
N ASP A 155 13.52 14.29 -12.67
CA ASP A 155 13.91 15.25 -11.62
C ASP A 155 14.00 14.58 -10.26
N ILE A 156 13.09 13.64 -9.96
CA ILE A 156 13.18 12.79 -8.77
C ILE A 156 14.44 11.92 -8.81
N LYS A 157 14.75 11.31 -9.97
CA LYS A 157 15.96 10.49 -10.15
C LYS A 157 17.24 11.30 -9.93
N LYS A 158 17.32 12.53 -10.46
CA LYS A 158 18.45 13.43 -10.20
C LYS A 158 18.61 13.71 -8.71
N GLU A 159 17.51 13.94 -8.00
CA GLU A 159 17.55 14.18 -6.56
C GLU A 159 17.99 12.94 -5.77
N LEU A 160 17.50 11.75 -6.12
CA LEU A 160 17.96 10.49 -5.54
C LEU A 160 19.44 10.21 -5.83
N TYR A 161 19.91 10.51 -7.05
CA TYR A 161 21.32 10.36 -7.41
C TYR A 161 22.23 11.23 -6.56
N LYS A 162 21.85 12.47 -6.27
CA LYS A 162 22.58 13.35 -5.36
C LYS A 162 22.70 12.75 -3.96
N ARG A 163 21.63 12.12 -3.45
CA ARG A 163 21.61 11.47 -2.12
C ARG A 163 22.44 10.20 -2.06
N HIS A 164 22.50 9.45 -3.15
CA HIS A 164 23.35 8.25 -3.23
C HIS A 164 24.84 8.61 -3.33
N SER A 165 25.15 9.72 -4.02
CA SER A 165 26.52 10.12 -4.34
C SER A 165 27.14 11.11 -3.35
N GLY A 166 26.39 11.54 -2.32
CA GLY A 166 26.85 12.45 -1.27
C GLY A 166 26.99 11.72 0.06
#